data_AF-A0A2D5UZM3-F1
#
_entry.id   AF-A0A2D5UZM3-F1
#
_cell.length_a   1.000
_cell.length_b   1.000
_cell.length_c   1.000
_cell.angle_alpha   90.00
_cell.angle_beta   90.00
_cell.angle_gamma   90.00
#
_symmetry.space_group_name_H-M   'P 1'
#
loop_
_entity.id
_entity.type
_entity.pdbx_description
1 polymer ?
#
loop_
_entity_poly.entity_id
_entity_poly.type
_entity_poly.pdbx_seq_one_letter_code
_entity_poly.pdbx_strand_id
1 'polypeptide(L)'
;MNKIEQLEKEINKIKDRNKRVEADKGWETSWTRKVLVALLTYIVVVIFFFAAGLPKPFVNSLVPTAGFVLSTASLPFFKRLWLKYQK
;
A
#
# COMPACT_ATOMS: atom_id res chain seq x y z
N MET A 1 16.69 38.92 -13.99
CA MET A 1 15.79 37.76 -14.17
C MET A 1 14.37 38.28 -14.05
N ASN A 2 13.60 38.22 -15.13
CA ASN A 2 12.26 38.81 -15.17
C ASN A 2 11.21 37.84 -14.57
N LYS A 3 10.01 38.36 -14.31
CA LYS A 3 8.95 37.61 -13.60
C LYS A 3 8.56 36.31 -14.30
N ILE A 4 8.66 36.27 -15.64
CA ILE A 4 8.38 35.07 -16.45
C ILE A 4 9.44 33.99 -16.19
N GLU A 5 10.72 34.33 -16.23
CA GLU A 5 11.80 33.38 -15.96
C GLU A 5 11.72 32.80 -14.52
N GLN A 6 11.29 33.61 -13.54
CA GLN A 6 11.11 33.13 -12.16
C GLN A 6 9.97 32.11 -12.07
N LEU A 7 8.84 32.38 -12.72
CA LEU A 7 7.71 31.47 -12.79
C LEU A 7 8.07 30.16 -13.51
N GLU A 8 8.85 30.21 -14.59
CA GLU A 8 9.35 29.00 -15.27
C GLU A 8 10.20 28.12 -14.34
N LYS A 9 11.09 28.71 -13.55
CA LYS A 9 11.88 27.97 -12.56
C LYS A 9 11.01 27.30 -11.51
N GLU A 10 10.01 28.00 -10.99
CA GLU A 10 9.06 27.43 -10.02
C GLU A 10 8.23 26.28 -10.62
N ILE A 11 7.74 26.46 -11.85
CA ILE A 11 7.00 25.42 -12.57
C ILE A 11 7.86 24.17 -12.76
N ASN A 12 9.11 24.33 -13.17
CA ASN A 12 10.01 23.19 -13.35
C ASN A 12 10.28 22.47 -12.01
N LYS A 13 10.50 23.21 -10.92
CA LYS A 13 10.66 22.64 -9.58
C LYS A 13 9.42 21.86 -9.12
N ILE A 14 8.22 22.36 -9.43
CA ILE A 14 6.96 21.68 -9.12
C ILE A 14 6.83 20.40 -9.96
N LYS A 15 7.12 20.45 -11.27
CA LYS A 15 7.08 19.29 -12.16
C LYS A 15 8.04 18.19 -11.69
N ASP A 16 9.26 18.54 -11.32
CA ASP A 16 10.26 17.58 -10.82
C ASP A 16 9.81 16.91 -9.53
N ARG A 17 9.22 17.69 -8.60
CA ARG A 17 8.65 17.13 -7.38
C ARG A 17 7.46 16.21 -7.69
N ASN A 18 6.55 16.65 -8.55
CA ASN A 18 5.37 15.87 -8.91
C ASN A 18 5.78 14.54 -9.57
N LYS A 19 6.81 14.54 -10.42
CA LYS A 19 7.34 13.30 -11.02
C LYS A 19 7.75 12.27 -9.95
N ARG A 20 8.42 12.71 -8.89
CA ARG A 20 8.80 11.82 -7.76
C ARG A 20 7.56 11.32 -7.01
N VAL A 21 6.64 12.23 -6.67
CA VAL A 21 5.41 11.90 -5.94
C VAL A 21 4.52 10.93 -6.71
N GLU A 22 4.38 11.08 -8.02
CA GLU A 22 3.58 10.17 -8.84
C GLU A 22 4.25 8.79 -8.98
N ALA A 23 5.58 8.73 -9.03
CA ALA A 23 6.30 7.46 -8.98
C ALA A 23 6.06 6.72 -7.63
N ASP A 24 6.14 7.44 -6.52
CA ASP A 24 5.85 6.89 -5.19
C ASP A 24 4.40 6.40 -5.10
N LYS A 25 3.42 7.21 -5.50
CA LYS A 25 2.01 6.80 -5.57
C LYS A 25 1.80 5.57 -6.44
N GLY A 26 2.47 5.51 -7.59
CA GLY A 26 2.47 4.35 -8.48
C GLY A 26 2.96 3.08 -7.76
N TRP A 27 4.08 3.19 -7.03
CA TRP A 27 4.57 2.09 -6.19
C TRP A 27 3.57 1.70 -5.10
N GLU A 28 2.99 2.67 -4.39
CA GLU A 28 2.05 2.40 -3.30
C GLU A 28 0.77 1.71 -3.77
N THR A 29 0.32 2.03 -4.97
CA THR A 29 -0.89 1.45 -5.58
C THR A 29 -0.62 0.19 -6.40
N SER A 30 0.66 -0.11 -6.65
CA SER A 30 1.08 -1.24 -7.47
C SER A 30 0.64 -2.59 -6.90
N TRP A 31 0.34 -3.53 -7.80
CA TRP A 31 0.15 -4.94 -7.44
C TRP A 31 1.41 -5.57 -6.87
N THR A 32 2.59 -5.12 -7.32
CA THR A 32 3.89 -5.58 -6.83
C THR A 32 4.01 -5.41 -5.32
N ARG A 33 3.69 -4.21 -4.79
CA ARG A 33 3.71 -3.97 -3.33
C ARG A 33 2.71 -4.87 -2.60
N LYS A 34 1.49 -5.03 -3.13
CA LYS A 34 0.45 -5.87 -2.51
C LYS A 34 0.87 -7.33 -2.40
N VAL A 35 1.40 -7.90 -3.49
CA VAL A 35 1.90 -9.28 -3.52
C VAL A 35 3.08 -9.45 -2.57
N LEU A 36 4.03 -8.50 -2.56
CA LEU A 36 5.18 -8.53 -1.67
C LEU A 36 4.75 -8.55 -0.19
N VAL A 37 3.83 -7.66 0.20
CA VAL A 37 3.33 -7.59 1.58
C VAL A 37 2.57 -8.87 1.94
N ALA A 38 1.77 -9.44 1.02
CA ALA A 38 1.08 -10.71 1.24
C ALA A 38 2.06 -11.86 1.48
N LEU A 39 3.11 -11.98 0.66
CA LEU A 39 4.14 -13.01 0.80
C LEU A 39 4.92 -12.86 2.10
N LEU A 40 5.34 -11.64 2.47
CA LEU A 40 6.06 -11.39 3.72
C LEU A 40 5.19 -11.73 4.93
N THR A 41 3.91 -11.32 4.91
CA THR A 41 2.95 -11.67 5.96
C THR A 41 2.81 -13.19 6.09
N TYR A 42 2.65 -13.89 4.98
CA TYR A 42 2.55 -15.34 4.97
C TYR A 42 3.77 -16.01 5.60
N ILE A 43 4.98 -15.61 5.20
CA ILE A 43 6.24 -16.16 5.73
C ILE A 43 6.32 -15.96 7.24
N VAL A 44 6.03 -14.74 7.73
CA VAL A 44 6.07 -14.42 9.17
C VAL A 44 5.09 -15.29 9.96
N VAL A 45 3.85 -15.44 9.48
CA VAL A 45 2.84 -16.26 10.15
C VAL A 45 3.22 -17.75 10.13
N VAL A 46 3.76 -18.25 9.02
CA VAL A 46 4.24 -19.65 8.94
C VAL A 46 5.33 -19.91 9.97
N ILE A 47 6.34 -19.03 10.05
CA ILE A 47 7.42 -19.14 11.05
C ILE A 47 6.84 -19.13 12.46
N PHE A 48 5.90 -18.23 12.74
CA PHE A 48 5.23 -18.16 14.03
C PHE A 48 4.47 -19.46 14.37
N PHE A 49 3.73 -20.04 13.42
CA PHE A 49 2.98 -21.28 13.64
C PHE A 49 3.90 -22.48 13.84
N PHE A 50 5.04 -22.53 13.15
CA PHE A 50 6.08 -23.52 13.42
C PHE A 50 6.65 -23.38 14.82
N ALA A 51 7.02 -22.16 15.23
CA ALA A 51 7.58 -21.90 16.56
C ALA A 51 6.58 -22.19 17.69
N ALA A 52 5.30 -21.94 17.46
CA ALA A 52 4.22 -22.19 18.41
C ALA A 52 3.73 -23.65 18.45
N GLY A 53 4.26 -24.54 17.59
CA GLY A 53 3.83 -25.94 17.52
C GLY A 53 2.39 -26.15 17.05
N LEU A 54 1.85 -25.21 16.27
CA LEU A 54 0.47 -25.27 15.79
C LEU A 54 0.33 -26.28 14.64
N PRO A 55 -0.81 -27.01 14.56
CA PRO A 55 -1.03 -27.97 13.50
C PRO A 55 -1.15 -27.26 12.15
N LYS A 56 -0.70 -27.93 11.08
CA LYS A 56 -0.83 -27.49 9.67
C LYS A 56 -0.40 -26.03 9.44
N PRO A 57 0.84 -25.63 9.82
CA PRO A 57 1.28 -24.23 9.81
C PRO A 57 1.16 -23.55 8.45
N PHE A 58 1.43 -24.27 7.35
CA PHE A 58 1.32 -23.74 5.98
C PHE A 58 -0.11 -23.47 5.51
N VAL A 59 -1.08 -24.26 5.97
CA VAL A 59 -2.50 -24.12 5.58
C VAL A 59 -3.17 -23.08 6.47
N ASN A 60 -2.90 -23.14 7.78
CA ASN A 60 -3.53 -22.26 8.73
C ASN A 60 -3.05 -20.81 8.59
N SER A 61 -1.82 -20.59 8.11
CA SER A 61 -1.29 -19.24 7.84
C SER A 61 -1.98 -18.55 6.66
N LEU A 62 -2.72 -19.28 5.81
CA LEU A 62 -3.52 -18.69 4.73
C LEU A 62 -4.65 -17.83 5.28
N VAL A 63 -5.26 -18.20 6.41
CA VAL A 63 -6.38 -17.47 7.02
C VAL A 63 -5.99 -16.04 7.40
N PRO A 64 -4.97 -15.80 8.24
CA PRO A 64 -4.54 -14.45 8.59
C PRO A 64 -3.94 -13.68 7.40
N THR A 65 -3.25 -14.36 6.47
CA THR A 65 -2.74 -13.72 5.26
C THR A 65 -3.88 -13.21 4.37
N ALA A 66 -4.88 -14.05 4.11
CA ALA A 66 -6.06 -13.69 3.35
C ALA A 66 -6.87 -12.59 4.05
N GLY A 67 -7.03 -12.68 5.38
CA GLY A 67 -7.68 -11.65 6.19
C GLY A 67 -6.98 -10.29 6.06
N PHE A 68 -5.65 -10.26 6.10
CA PHE A 68 -4.87 -9.04 5.89
C PHE A 68 -5.03 -8.50 4.46
N VAL A 69 -4.94 -9.34 3.44
CA VAL A 69 -5.14 -8.90 2.04
C VAL A 69 -6.55 -8.35 1.83
N LEU A 70 -7.57 -9.03 2.35
CA LEU A 70 -8.96 -8.59 2.28
C LEU A 70 -9.20 -7.27 3.02
N SER A 71 -8.53 -7.04 4.17
CA SER A 71 -8.64 -5.76 4.88
C SER A 71 -8.06 -4.62 4.03
N THR A 72 -6.88 -4.82 3.43
CA THR A 72 -6.28 -3.79 2.56
C THR A 72 -7.12 -3.48 1.32
N ALA A 73 -7.86 -4.46 0.79
CA ALA A 73 -8.74 -4.28 -0.36
C ALA A 73 -10.10 -3.64 0.01
N SER A 74 -10.63 -3.93 1.19
CA SER A 74 -11.96 -3.48 1.63
C SER A 74 -11.96 -2.11 2.30
N LEU A 75 -10.88 -1.72 2.99
CA LEU A 75 -10.77 -0.43 3.68
C LEU A 75 -11.04 0.79 2.77
N PRO A 76 -10.54 0.87 1.52
CA PRO A 76 -10.89 1.97 0.61
C PRO A 76 -12.38 2.05 0.29
N PHE A 77 -13.06 0.91 0.18
CA PHE A 77 -14.51 0.85 -0.05
C PHE A 77 -15.27 1.41 1.17
N PHE A 78 -14.96 0.93 2.37
CA PHE A 78 -15.58 1.43 3.59
C PHE A 78 -15.27 2.91 3.85
N LYS A 79 -14.06 3.39 3.52
CA LYS A 79 -13.71 4.81 3.60
C LYS A 79 -14.60 5.66 2.68
N ARG A 80 -14.83 5.23 1.44
CA ARG A 80 -15.74 5.94 0.51
C ARG A 80 -17.17 5.96 1.02
N LEU A 81 -17.63 4.85 1.59
CA LEU A 81 -18.95 4.77 2.19
C LEU A 81 -19.08 5.75 3.36
N TRP A 82 -18.13 5.73 4.29
CA TRP A 82 -18.13 6.61 5.46
C TRP A 82 -18.14 8.09 5.07
N LEU A 83 -17.28 8.51 4.14
CA LEU A 83 -17.24 9.89 3.63
C LEU A 83 -18.57 10.33 2.99
N LYS A 84 -19.35 9.40 2.43
CA LYS A 84 -20.69 9.71 1.85
C LYS A 84 -21.73 10.02 2.93
N TYR A 85 -21.60 9.42 4.12
CA TYR A 85 -22.53 9.61 5.24
C TYR A 85 -22.04 10.64 6.26
N GLN A 86 -20.77 11.05 6.18
CA GLN A 86 -20.19 12.13 6.96
C GLN A 86 -20.65 13.47 6.37
N LYS A 87 -21.89 13.87 6.68
CA LYS A 87 -22.37 15.24 6.50
C LYS A 87 -21.61 16.19 7.44
#